data_AF-A0A761QIY5-F1
#
_entry.id   AF-A0A761QIY5-F1
#
_cell.length_a   1.000
_cell.length_b   1.000
_cell.length_c   1.000
_cell.angle_alpha   90.00
_cell.angle_beta   90.00
_cell.angle_gamma   90.00
#
_symmetry.space_group_name_H-M   'P 1'
#
loop_
_entity.id
_entity.type
_entity.pdbx_description
1 polymer ?
#
loop_
_entity_poly.entity_id
_entity_poly.type
_entity_poly.pdbx_seq_one_letter_code
_entity_poly.pdbx_strand_id
1 'polypeptide(L)'
;LLEGVELNYDDWANGKANVDLWLGTVNFPIPEEWNVGTWLLGSPLLRHAISGGDDALLAQWETQWHAETISAEQLVRETTRSGWLQPLFHHWMRLKSPDRARGIHLNNLGWFDFRSTWIEPGP
;
A
#
# COMPACT_ATOMS: atom_id res chain seq x y z
N LEU A 1 -6.80 -9.97 24.63
CA LEU A 1 -8.01 -9.47 23.96
C LEU A 1 -7.52 -8.48 22.91
N LEU A 2 -7.99 -8.53 21.66
CA LEU A 2 -7.63 -7.53 20.65
C LEU A 2 -8.66 -6.39 20.74
N GLU A 3 -8.19 -5.15 20.78
CA GLU A 3 -9.03 -3.95 20.74
C GLU A 3 -8.83 -3.24 19.39
N GLY A 4 -9.92 -2.75 18.80
CA GLY A 4 -9.88 -2.04 17.52
C GLY A 4 -9.99 -0.54 17.73
N VAL A 5 -9.13 0.22 17.05
CA VAL A 5 -9.20 1.69 16.98
C VAL A 5 -9.49 2.09 15.54
N GLU A 6 -10.56 2.83 15.33
CA GLU A 6 -10.90 3.40 14.02
C GLU A 6 -10.26 4.79 13.88
N LEU A 7 -9.62 5.02 12.73
CA LEU A 7 -8.94 6.28 12.42
C LEU A 7 -9.41 6.77 11.06
N ASN A 8 -9.43 8.10 10.89
CA ASN A 8 -9.50 8.66 9.55
C ASN A 8 -8.19 8.36 8.79
N TYR A 9 -8.22 8.49 7.46
CA TYR A 9 -7.07 8.15 6.61
C TYR A 9 -5.83 8.99 6.94
N ASP A 10 -5.99 10.29 7.20
CA ASP A 10 -4.84 11.17 7.44
C ASP A 10 -4.10 10.80 8.73
N ASP A 11 -4.83 10.49 9.79
CA ASP A 11 -4.23 10.04 11.05
C ASP A 11 -3.58 8.66 10.89
N TRP A 12 -4.22 7.75 10.15
CA TRP A 12 -3.64 6.46 9.83
C TRP A 12 -2.34 6.58 9.02
N ALA A 13 -2.36 7.34 7.91
CA ALA A 13 -1.23 7.49 7.00
C ALA A 13 -0.02 8.16 7.67
N ASN A 14 -0.28 8.99 8.68
CA ASN A 14 0.75 9.66 9.47
C ASN A 14 1.14 8.91 10.76
N GLY A 15 0.57 7.73 11.03
CA GLY A 15 0.86 6.96 12.25
C GLY A 15 0.43 7.65 13.55
N LYS A 16 -0.63 8.47 13.52
CA LYS A 16 -1.09 9.28 14.66
C LYS A 16 -2.01 8.51 15.60
N ALA A 17 -1.56 7.36 16.10
CA ALA A 17 -2.22 6.63 17.16
C ALA A 17 -1.21 5.82 17.98
N ASN A 18 -1.51 5.61 19.25
CA ASN A 18 -0.72 4.73 20.11
C ASN A 18 -1.33 3.32 20.06
N VAL A 19 -0.91 2.55 19.05
CA VAL A 19 -1.39 1.17 18.80
C VAL A 19 -0.21 0.25 18.54
N ASP A 20 -0.35 -1.02 18.90
CA ASP A 20 0.71 -2.03 18.69
C ASP A 20 0.74 -2.55 17.25
N LEU A 21 -0.41 -2.55 16.56
CA LEU A 21 -0.58 -3.11 15.22
C LEU A 21 -1.31 -2.13 14.31
N TRP A 22 -0.73 -1.95 13.13
CA TRP A 22 -1.34 -1.19 12.04
C TRP A 22 -1.86 -2.15 10.98
N LEU A 23 -3.12 -1.98 10.60
CA LEU A 23 -3.73 -2.72 9.50
C LEU A 23 -3.82 -1.82 8.28
N GLY A 24 -3.41 -2.34 7.12
CA GLY A 24 -3.37 -1.59 5.87
C GLY A 24 -3.45 -2.47 4.65
N THR A 25 -3.67 -1.84 3.51
CA THR A 25 -3.63 -2.48 2.19
C THR A 25 -2.91 -1.56 1.21
N VAL A 26 -2.30 -2.15 0.19
CA VAL A 26 -1.61 -1.44 -0.89
C VAL A 26 -1.84 -2.16 -2.21
N ASN A 27 -1.94 -1.38 -3.28
CA ASN A 27 -1.96 -1.85 -4.65
C ASN A 27 -0.78 -1.23 -5.39
N PHE A 28 -0.01 -2.04 -6.12
CA PHE A 28 1.18 -1.58 -6.82
C PHE A 28 0.91 -1.38 -8.32
N PRO A 29 1.26 -0.21 -8.89
CA PRO A 29 1.35 -0.07 -10.32
C PRO A 29 2.47 -0.95 -10.87
N ILE A 30 2.33 -1.36 -12.13
CA ILE A 30 3.44 -1.95 -12.88
C ILE A 30 4.36 -0.80 -13.35
N PRO A 31 5.71 -0.92 -13.24
CA PRO A 31 6.45 -2.05 -12.67
C PRO A 31 6.46 -2.06 -11.14
N GLU A 32 6.26 -3.24 -10.56
CA GLU A 32 6.05 -3.40 -9.11
C GLU A 32 7.33 -3.12 -8.30
N GLU A 33 8.50 -3.48 -8.84
CA GLU A 33 9.79 -3.42 -8.15
C GLU A 33 10.10 -2.02 -7.59
N TRP A 34 9.91 -0.97 -8.38
CA TRP A 34 10.14 0.41 -7.95
C TRP A 34 9.06 0.89 -6.97
N ASN A 35 7.80 0.57 -7.27
CA ASN A 35 6.66 1.06 -6.49
C ASN A 35 6.61 0.45 -5.09
N VAL A 36 7.04 -0.80 -4.93
CA VAL A 36 7.15 -1.47 -3.63
C VAL A 36 8.18 -0.80 -2.73
N GLY A 37 9.38 -0.51 -3.25
CA GLY A 37 10.41 0.18 -2.46
C GLY A 37 9.99 1.60 -2.07
N THR A 38 9.39 2.33 -3.02
CA THR A 38 8.86 3.69 -2.78
C THR A 38 7.76 3.68 -1.72
N TRP A 39 6.85 2.70 -1.79
CA TRP A 39 5.79 2.55 -0.79
C TRP A 39 6.36 2.29 0.60
N LEU A 40 7.25 1.29 0.72
CA LEU A 40 7.79 0.85 1.99
C LEU A 40 8.53 1.99 2.73
N LEU A 41 9.28 2.82 2.00
CA LEU A 41 10.07 3.92 2.56
C LEU A 41 9.37 5.29 2.50
N GLY A 42 8.25 5.42 1.80
CA GLY A 42 7.62 6.71 1.48
C GLY A 42 6.53 7.15 2.44
N SER A 43 5.78 6.23 3.06
CA SER A 43 4.70 6.58 3.99
C SER A 43 5.25 6.90 5.39
N PRO A 44 4.85 7.99 6.05
CA PRO A 44 5.26 8.28 7.43
C PRO A 44 4.95 7.13 8.40
N LEU A 45 3.78 6.51 8.26
CA LEU A 45 3.42 5.33 9.06
C LEU A 45 4.43 4.19 8.87
N LEU A 46 4.73 3.83 7.62
CA LEU A 46 5.60 2.69 7.34
C LEU A 46 7.02 2.96 7.80
N ARG A 47 7.56 4.16 7.55
CA ARG A 47 8.88 4.58 8.03
C ARG A 47 9.05 4.36 9.53
N HIS A 48 8.01 4.65 10.32
CA HIS A 48 8.03 4.40 11.76
C HIS A 48 7.90 2.91 12.13
N ALA A 49 7.06 2.17 11.41
CA ALA A 49 6.71 0.79 11.76
C ALA A 49 7.74 -0.25 11.30
N ILE A 50 8.30 -0.11 10.09
CA ILE A 50 9.05 -1.20 9.42
C ILE A 50 10.44 -1.47 10.01
N SER A 51 10.99 -0.52 10.76
CA SER A 51 12.28 -0.65 11.45
C SER A 51 12.13 -0.85 12.96
N GLY A 52 10.89 -0.99 13.46
CA GLY A 52 10.64 -1.05 14.90
C GLY A 52 11.02 0.22 15.66
N GLY A 53 11.04 1.38 14.97
CA GLY A 53 11.51 2.64 15.52
C GLY A 53 13.02 2.86 15.48
N ASP A 54 13.80 2.01 14.81
CA ASP A 54 15.23 2.26 14.57
C ASP A 54 15.43 3.21 13.37
N ASP A 55 15.61 4.50 13.69
CA ASP A 55 15.82 5.55 12.69
C ASP A 55 17.16 5.38 11.93
N ALA A 56 18.18 4.81 12.55
CA ALA A 56 19.48 4.61 11.91
C ALA A 56 19.42 3.49 10.86
N LEU A 57 18.72 2.40 11.19
CA LEU A 57 18.43 1.32 10.25
C LEU A 57 17.60 1.82 9.07
N LEU A 58 16.56 2.63 9.32
CA LEU A 58 15.75 3.22 8.26
C LEU A 58 16.58 4.09 7.32
N ALA A 59 17.41 4.99 7.87
CA ALA A 59 18.28 5.87 7.07
C ALA A 59 19.31 5.08 6.25
N GLN A 60 19.81 3.95 6.79
CA GLN A 60 20.68 3.04 6.07
C GLN A 60 19.96 2.41 4.88
N TRP A 61 18.76 1.87 5.08
CA TRP A 61 17.94 1.27 4.03
C TRP A 61 17.60 2.25 2.90
N GLU A 62 17.23 3.48 3.24
CA GLU A 62 17.00 4.54 2.26
C GLU A 62 18.23 4.82 1.43
N THR A 63 19.37 5.02 2.08
CA THR A 63 20.64 5.30 1.40
C THR A 63 21.02 4.16 0.46
N GLN A 64 20.92 2.91 0.95
CA GLN A 64 21.30 1.73 0.20
C GLN A 64 20.37 1.47 -0.99
N TRP A 65 19.07 1.71 -0.83
CA TRP A 65 18.08 1.52 -1.89
C TRP A 65 18.20 2.60 -2.97
N HIS A 66 18.38 3.86 -2.59
CA HIS A 66 18.64 4.95 -3.54
C HIS A 66 19.96 4.78 -4.31
N ALA A 67 20.96 4.15 -3.69
CA ALA A 67 22.21 3.81 -4.35
C ALA A 67 22.17 2.46 -5.10
N GLU A 68 21.00 1.81 -5.19
CA GLU A 68 20.79 0.51 -5.84
C GLU A 68 21.68 -0.63 -5.29
N THR A 69 22.21 -0.46 -4.09
CA THR A 69 23.02 -1.48 -3.41
C THR A 69 22.18 -2.57 -2.74
N ILE A 70 20.89 -2.27 -2.51
CA ILE A 70 19.87 -3.26 -2.16
C ILE A 70 18.64 -3.06 -3.06
N SER A 71 17.94 -4.15 -3.38
CA SER A 71 16.68 -4.09 -4.13
C SER A 71 15.47 -3.93 -3.22
N ALA A 72 14.33 -3.50 -3.78
CA ALA A 72 13.06 -3.44 -3.07
C ALA A 72 12.62 -4.82 -2.55
N GLU A 73 12.91 -5.90 -3.30
CA GLU A 73 12.67 -7.27 -2.85
C GLU A 73 13.46 -7.59 -1.58
N GLN A 74 14.72 -7.16 -1.50
CA GLN A 74 15.55 -7.36 -0.32
C GLN A 74 15.01 -6.60 0.89
N LEU A 75 14.52 -5.38 0.70
CA LEU A 75 13.85 -4.59 1.75
C LEU A 75 12.58 -5.27 2.27
N VAL A 76 11.68 -5.68 1.38
CA VAL A 76 10.44 -6.38 1.78
C VAL A 76 10.75 -7.69 2.49
N ARG A 77 11.73 -8.44 2.00
CA ARG A 77 12.15 -9.68 2.64
C ARG A 77 12.68 -9.43 4.06
N GLU A 78 13.50 -8.40 4.27
CA GLU A 78 14.07 -8.12 5.59
C GLU A 78 13.01 -7.60 6.59
N THR A 79 12.14 -6.71 6.16
CA THR A 79 11.02 -6.19 6.97
C THR A 79 10.00 -7.29 7.31
N THR A 80 9.78 -8.24 6.40
CA THR A 80 8.93 -9.41 6.67
C THR A 80 9.60 -10.40 7.62
N ARG A 81 10.90 -10.68 7.42
CA ARG A 81 11.66 -11.63 8.25
C ARG A 81 11.84 -11.14 9.69
N SER A 82 11.94 -9.83 9.89
CA SER A 82 12.03 -9.20 11.22
C SER A 82 10.67 -9.11 11.93
N GLY A 83 9.56 -9.35 11.23
CA GLY A 83 8.21 -9.34 11.80
C GLY A 83 7.55 -7.97 11.87
N TRP A 84 8.21 -6.91 11.39
CA TRP A 84 7.65 -5.55 11.34
C TRP A 84 6.62 -5.35 10.24
N LEU A 85 6.64 -6.21 9.21
CA LEU A 85 5.64 -6.26 8.16
C LEU A 85 5.12 -7.71 8.01
N GLN A 86 3.82 -7.91 8.21
CA GLN A 86 3.21 -9.24 8.06
C GLN A 86 2.20 -9.25 6.89
N PRO A 87 2.56 -9.82 5.73
CA PRO A 87 1.61 -10.07 4.66
C PRO A 87 0.51 -11.02 5.14
N LEU A 88 -0.76 -10.64 4.91
CA LEU A 88 -1.91 -11.45 5.31
C LEU A 88 -2.45 -12.27 4.14
N PHE A 89 -2.78 -11.60 3.03
CA PHE A 89 -3.30 -12.23 1.82
C PHE A 89 -3.21 -11.25 0.64
N HIS A 90 -3.25 -11.78 -0.58
CA HIS A 90 -3.51 -10.98 -1.77
C HIS A 90 -5.01 -10.74 -1.89
N HIS A 91 -5.40 -9.49 -2.14
CA HIS A 91 -6.81 -9.11 -2.28
C HIS A 91 -7.12 -8.70 -3.71
N TRP A 92 -8.36 -8.93 -4.14
CA TRP A 92 -8.89 -8.44 -5.41
C TRP A 92 -9.97 -7.42 -5.14
N MET A 93 -9.83 -6.22 -5.70
CA MET A 93 -10.90 -5.24 -5.63
C MET A 93 -11.96 -5.55 -6.69
N ARG A 94 -13.19 -5.78 -6.22
CA ARG A 94 -14.36 -5.95 -7.09
C ARG A 94 -15.26 -4.73 -6.95
N LEU A 95 -15.37 -3.93 -7.99
CA LEU A 95 -16.30 -2.80 -8.05
C LEU A 95 -17.58 -3.22 -8.78
N LYS A 96 -18.74 -2.89 -8.22
CA LYS A 96 -20.03 -3.09 -8.88
C LYS A 96 -20.36 -1.85 -9.71
N SER A 97 -20.52 -2.01 -11.01
CA SER A 97 -20.99 -0.93 -11.89
C SER A 97 -22.48 -0.67 -11.70
N PRO A 98 -22.95 0.57 -11.93
CA PRO A 98 -24.38 0.82 -12.14
C PRO A 98 -24.94 -0.05 -13.28
N ASP A 99 -26.18 -0.52 -13.18
CA ASP A 99 -26.75 -1.52 -14.09
C ASP A 99 -26.76 -1.09 -15.58
N ARG A 100 -26.77 0.22 -15.84
CA ARG A 100 -26.78 0.82 -17.18
C ARG A 100 -25.41 1.25 -17.69
N ALA A 101 -24.37 1.16 -16.87
CA ALA A 101 -23.05 1.52 -17.31
C ALA A 101 -22.50 0.43 -18.23
N ARG A 102 -21.97 0.85 -19.37
CA ARG A 102 -21.38 0.00 -20.42
C ARG A 102 -19.96 0.50 -20.71
N GLY A 103 -19.13 -0.40 -21.22
CA GLY A 103 -17.73 -0.06 -21.57
C GLY A 103 -16.85 0.26 -20.36
N ILE A 104 -17.22 -0.23 -19.17
CA ILE A 104 -16.39 -0.12 -17.96
C ILE A 104 -15.22 -1.10 -18.07
N HIS A 105 -14.02 -0.54 -18.01
CA HIS A 105 -12.79 -1.30 -17.80
C HIS A 105 -12.15 -0.85 -16.50
N LEU A 106 -11.68 -1.82 -15.71
CA LEU A 106 -10.87 -1.59 -14.54
C LEU A 106 -9.42 -1.88 -14.92
N ASN A 107 -8.51 -0.96 -14.62
CA ASN A 107 -7.09 -1.26 -14.71
C ASN A 107 -6.66 -2.12 -13.49
N ASN A 108 -5.43 -2.65 -13.52
CA ASN A 108 -4.89 -3.48 -12.44
C ASN A 108 -4.73 -2.74 -11.10
N LEU A 109 -4.88 -1.42 -11.10
CA LEU A 109 -4.87 -0.56 -9.91
C LEU A 109 -6.28 -0.34 -9.35
N GLY A 110 -7.31 -0.89 -10.02
CA GLY A 110 -8.70 -0.76 -9.63
C GLY A 110 -9.32 0.62 -9.89
N TRP A 111 -8.69 1.44 -10.75
CA TRP A 111 -9.30 2.67 -11.25
C TRP A 111 -10.18 2.37 -12.46
N PHE A 112 -11.28 3.11 -12.56
CA PHE A 112 -12.14 3.13 -13.74
C PHE A 112 -11.43 3.81 -14.91
N ASP A 113 -11.35 3.12 -16.04
CA ASP A 113 -11.04 3.76 -17.32
C ASP A 113 -12.33 4.33 -17.93
N PHE A 114 -12.54 5.63 -17.76
CA PHE A 114 -13.72 6.32 -18.28
C PHE A 114 -13.68 6.58 -19.79
N ARG A 115 -12.58 6.28 -20.49
CA ARG A 115 -12.42 6.62 -21.93
C ARG A 115 -13.48 5.97 -22.83
N SER A 116 -14.00 4.81 -22.43
CA SER A 116 -15.03 4.06 -23.14
C SER A 116 -16.33 3.92 -22.36
N THR A 117 -16.43 4.52 -21.18
CA THR A 117 -17.59 4.35 -20.31
C THR A 117 -18.75 5.21 -20.79
N TRP A 118 -19.91 4.60 -20.99
CA TRP A 118 -21.14 5.31 -21.32
C TRP A 118 -22.33 4.73 -20.54
N ILE A 119 -23.37 5.54 -20.35
CA ILE A 119 -24.61 5.12 -19.72
C ILE A 119 -25.63 4.87 -20.82
N GLU A 120 -26.24 3.68 -20.80
CA GLU A 120 -27.33 3.38 -21.70
C GLU A 120 -28.50 4.35 -21.45
N PRO A 121 -29.01 5.03 -22.50
CA PRO A 121 -30.15 5.93 -22.36
C PRO A 121 -31.32 5.19 -21.68
N GLY A 122 -32.00 5.88 -20.78
CA GLY A 122 -33.26 5.37 -20.26
C GLY A 122 -34.33 5.26 -21.36
N PRO A 123 -35.42 4.51 -21.12
CA PRO A 123 -36.59 4.56 -21.99
C PRO A 123 -37.14 5.98 -22.10
#